data_AF-A0A932JXH0-F1
#
_entry.id   AF-A0A932JXH0-F1
#
_cell.length_a   1.000
_cell.length_b   1.000
_cell.length_c   1.000
_cell.angle_alpha   90.00
_cell.angle_beta   90.00
_cell.angle_gamma   90.00
#
_symmetry.space_group_name_H-M   'P 1'
#
loop_
_entity.id
_entity.type
_entity.pdbx_description
1 polymer ?
#
loop_
_entity_poly.entity_id
_entity_poly.type
_entity_poly.pdbx_seq_one_letter_code
_entity_poly.pdbx_strand_id
1 'polypeptide(L)'
;MTIKDKLQKIDKDHFQLLIDIGDVAKKENLKAYLVGGMARDLLLGFDNLDIDITVENNSLTLADALVKAFPNCKLSAKHDRFHTAKLIFNVNGKLIPVDLASTREETYKHPAALPDVKVSELKKDLIRRDFTINALAVSLLPDNFGEVVDLFGGLNDLKNKKIKILHDKSFIDDPTRMIRAVRFAEKLDFDIEEKTQNL
;
A
#
# COMPACT_ATOMS: atom_id res chain seq x y z
N MET A 1 10.95 -15.32 10.52
CA MET A 1 11.61 -14.09 10.06
C MET A 1 10.54 -13.01 9.98
N THR A 2 10.69 -11.92 10.73
CA THR A 2 9.72 -10.83 10.79
C THR A 2 9.78 -9.99 9.50
N ILE A 3 8.75 -9.19 9.20
CA ILE A 3 8.80 -8.30 8.03
C ILE A 3 9.92 -7.27 8.17
N LYS A 4 10.25 -6.84 9.40
CA LYS A 4 11.38 -5.96 9.69
C LYS A 4 12.70 -6.58 9.23
N ASP A 5 12.94 -7.85 9.54
CA ASP A 5 14.12 -8.57 9.08
C ASP A 5 14.17 -8.64 7.55
N LYS A 6 13.01 -8.74 6.89
CA LYS A 6 12.93 -8.82 5.42
C LYS A 6 13.15 -7.46 4.77
N LEU A 7 12.62 -6.39 5.36
CA LEU A 7 12.89 -5.01 4.95
C LEU A 7 14.39 -4.72 5.00
N GLN A 8 15.11 -5.20 6.01
CA GLN A 8 16.56 -5.03 6.10
C GLN A 8 17.36 -5.77 5.01
N LYS A 9 16.74 -6.73 4.31
CA LYS A 9 17.38 -7.50 3.24
C LYS A 9 17.10 -6.94 1.84
N ILE A 10 16.20 -5.95 1.70
CA ILE A 10 16.01 -5.29 0.41
C ILE A 10 17.24 -4.43 0.08
N ASP A 11 17.28 -3.92 -1.15
CA ASP A 11 18.29 -2.96 -1.60
C ASP A 11 18.52 -1.85 -0.55
N LYS A 12 19.79 -1.62 -0.18
CA LYS A 12 20.15 -0.73 0.93
C LYS A 12 19.57 0.68 0.77
N ASP A 13 19.57 1.17 -0.47
CA ASP A 13 19.04 2.49 -0.81
C ASP A 13 17.51 2.56 -0.58
N HIS A 14 16.77 1.49 -0.87
CA HIS A 14 15.33 1.42 -0.60
C HIS A 14 15.05 1.32 0.90
N PHE A 15 15.81 0.51 1.63
CA PHE A 15 15.64 0.39 3.07
C PHE A 15 15.86 1.72 3.77
N GLN A 16 16.97 2.42 3.46
CA GLN A 16 17.25 3.73 4.03
C GLN A 16 16.16 4.74 3.67
N LEU A 17 15.68 4.74 2.42
CA LEU A 17 14.61 5.63 2.00
C LEU A 17 13.31 5.41 2.80
N LEU A 18 12.94 4.17 3.11
CA LEU A 18 11.77 3.88 3.94
C LEU A 18 11.92 4.42 5.38
N ILE A 19 13.13 4.33 5.95
CA ILE A 19 13.45 4.91 7.27
C ILE A 19 13.33 6.43 7.22
N ASP A 20 13.96 7.06 6.22
CA ASP A 20 13.96 8.51 6.03
C ASP A 20 12.53 9.06 5.86
N ILE A 21 11.68 8.36 5.10
CA ILE A 21 10.26 8.73 4.95
C ILE A 21 9.52 8.61 6.28
N GLY A 22 9.79 7.55 7.04
CA GLY A 22 9.26 7.35 8.39
C GLY A 22 9.59 8.50 9.35
N ASP A 23 10.84 8.93 9.35
CA ASP A 23 11.32 10.04 10.19
C ASP A 23 10.66 11.37 9.83
N VAL A 24 10.51 11.66 8.53
CA VAL A 24 9.80 12.87 8.08
C VAL A 24 8.33 12.80 8.45
N ALA A 25 7.66 11.65 8.24
CA ALA A 25 6.27 11.47 8.65
C ALA A 25 6.07 11.71 10.15
N LYS A 26 6.98 11.18 10.99
CA LYS A 26 6.94 11.41 12.44
C LYS A 26 7.08 12.88 12.80
N LYS A 27 8.00 13.62 12.16
CA LYS A 27 8.20 15.07 12.39
C LYS A 27 6.97 15.89 12.03
N GLU A 28 6.28 15.50 10.96
CA GLU A 28 5.04 16.14 10.51
C GLU A 28 3.79 15.64 11.28
N ASN A 29 3.95 14.78 12.30
CA ASN A 29 2.86 14.14 13.06
C ASN A 29 1.86 13.36 12.17
N LEU A 30 2.37 12.76 11.09
CA LEU A 30 1.62 11.93 10.17
C LEU A 30 1.86 10.44 10.47
N LYS A 31 0.89 9.59 10.15
CA LYS A 31 1.09 8.14 10.12
C LYS A 31 1.27 7.68 8.69
N ALA A 32 2.39 7.02 8.40
CA ALA A 32 2.72 6.53 7.07
C ALA A 32 2.90 5.01 7.10
N TYR A 33 2.35 4.35 6.09
CA TYR A 33 2.36 2.90 5.97
C TYR A 33 2.74 2.47 4.57
N LEU A 34 3.68 1.55 4.46
CA LEU A 34 3.92 0.80 3.23
C LEU A 34 2.75 -0.16 3.01
N VAL A 35 2.17 -0.16 1.81
CA VAL A 35 0.96 -0.92 1.46
C VAL A 35 1.13 -1.61 0.11
N GLY A 36 0.09 -2.33 -0.32
CA GLY A 36 0.01 -2.85 -1.69
C GLY A 36 0.93 -4.04 -1.95
N GLY A 37 1.46 -4.10 -3.18
CA GLY A 37 2.21 -5.25 -3.68
C GLY A 37 3.47 -5.52 -2.88
N MET A 38 4.22 -4.48 -2.52
CA MET A 38 5.47 -4.62 -1.79
C MET A 38 5.26 -5.20 -0.38
N ALA A 39 4.25 -4.74 0.36
CA ALA A 39 3.92 -5.31 1.67
C ALA A 39 3.66 -6.82 1.59
N ARG A 40 2.85 -7.26 0.63
CA ARG A 40 2.55 -8.67 0.38
C ARG A 40 3.78 -9.46 -0.04
N ASP A 41 4.50 -8.97 -1.04
CA ASP A 41 5.59 -9.69 -1.69
C ASP A 41 6.76 -9.89 -0.72
N LEU A 42 7.08 -8.88 0.11
CA LEU A 42 8.03 -9.04 1.19
C LEU A 42 7.59 -10.12 2.18
N LEU A 43 6.32 -10.16 2.57
CA LEU A 43 5.81 -11.21 3.47
C LEU A 43 5.91 -12.61 2.87
N LEU A 44 5.84 -12.75 1.55
CA LEU A 44 6.08 -14.00 0.82
C LEU A 44 7.57 -14.30 0.58
N GLY A 45 8.45 -13.31 0.78
CA GLY A 45 9.89 -13.45 0.54
C GLY A 45 10.30 -13.19 -0.91
N PHE A 46 9.44 -12.51 -1.68
CA PHE A 46 9.78 -12.00 -2.99
C PHE A 46 10.39 -10.60 -2.89
N ASP A 47 11.33 -10.31 -3.78
CA ASP A 47 11.85 -8.97 -3.95
C ASP A 47 10.83 -8.10 -4.68
N ASN A 48 10.45 -6.99 -4.04
CA ASN A 48 9.62 -5.96 -4.66
C ASN A 48 10.14 -4.60 -4.17
N LEU A 49 10.41 -3.71 -5.13
CA LEU A 49 10.99 -2.38 -4.91
C LEU A 49 10.00 -1.25 -5.24
N ASP A 50 8.73 -1.59 -5.48
CA ASP A 50 7.66 -0.63 -5.79
C ASP A 50 7.12 -0.02 -4.50
N ILE A 51 7.55 1.21 -4.18
CA ILE A 51 7.23 1.87 -2.92
C ILE A 51 5.87 2.57 -3.04
N ASP A 52 4.83 1.87 -2.57
CA ASP A 52 3.49 2.41 -2.37
C ASP A 52 3.25 2.75 -0.88
N ILE A 53 3.01 4.02 -0.58
CA ILE A 53 2.80 4.49 0.79
C ILE A 53 1.44 5.17 0.92
N THR A 54 0.67 4.71 1.90
CA THR A 54 -0.53 5.43 2.34
C THR A 54 -0.23 6.26 3.58
N VAL A 55 -0.79 7.46 3.64
CA VAL A 55 -0.60 8.40 4.75
C VAL A 55 -1.97 8.74 5.34
N GLU A 56 -2.12 8.61 6.67
CA GLU A 56 -3.36 9.05 7.31
C GLU A 56 -3.52 10.57 7.18
N ASN A 57 -4.72 10.99 6.78
CA ASN A 57 -5.13 12.37 6.56
C ASN A 57 -4.55 13.02 5.28
N ASN A 58 -3.25 13.36 5.25
CA ASN A 58 -2.72 14.22 4.19
C ASN A 58 -1.35 13.76 3.65
N SER A 59 -1.37 13.01 2.56
CA SER A 59 -0.19 12.60 1.81
C SER A 59 0.57 13.75 1.15
N LEU A 60 -0.13 14.83 0.77
CA LEU A 60 0.46 15.97 0.10
C LEU A 60 1.36 16.76 1.05
N THR A 61 0.98 16.85 2.33
CA THR A 61 1.85 17.41 3.38
C THR A 61 3.14 16.62 3.50
N LEU A 62 3.06 15.28 3.53
CA LEU A 62 4.27 14.45 3.54
C LEU A 62 5.10 14.65 2.27
N ALA A 63 4.46 14.72 1.10
CA ALA A 63 5.15 14.93 -0.17
C ALA A 63 5.93 16.25 -0.18
N ASP A 64 5.29 17.34 0.22
CA ASP A 64 5.91 18.67 0.29
C ASP A 64 7.06 18.68 1.32
N ALA A 65 6.89 18.02 2.47
CA ALA A 65 7.93 17.88 3.49
C ALA A 65 9.13 17.07 3.00
N LEU A 66 8.91 15.97 2.26
CA LEU A 66 9.99 15.15 1.68
C LEU A 66 10.77 15.92 0.62
N VAL A 67 10.10 16.64 -0.29
CA VAL A 67 10.78 17.47 -1.30
C VAL A 67 11.61 18.57 -0.64
N LYS A 68 11.14 19.14 0.47
CA LYS A 68 11.89 20.15 1.23
C LYS A 68 13.08 19.55 1.98
N ALA A 69 12.94 18.36 2.55
CA ALA A 69 13.97 17.72 3.36
C ALA A 69 15.09 17.11 2.51
N PHE A 70 14.79 16.68 1.28
CA PHE A 70 15.71 15.93 0.43
C PHE A 70 15.95 16.64 -0.91
N PRO A 71 17.13 17.26 -1.11
CA PRO A 71 17.46 17.95 -2.38
C PRO A 71 17.44 17.03 -3.62
N ASN A 72 17.59 15.73 -3.42
CA ASN A 72 17.53 14.69 -4.44
C ASN A 72 16.11 14.14 -4.67
N CYS A 73 15.09 14.66 -3.98
CA CYS A 73 13.69 14.32 -4.16
C CYS A 73 12.98 15.38 -5.03
N LYS A 74 12.18 14.92 -6.00
CA LYS A 74 11.36 15.80 -6.84
C LYS A 74 9.94 15.31 -6.92
N LEU A 75 8.99 16.25 -6.91
CA LEU A 75 7.60 15.99 -7.24
C LEU A 75 7.47 15.74 -8.75
N SER A 76 7.05 14.54 -9.14
CA SER A 76 6.83 14.14 -10.53
C SER A 76 5.38 14.31 -10.97
N ALA A 77 4.43 14.06 -10.07
CA ALA A 77 3.01 14.25 -10.33
C ALA A 77 2.28 14.55 -9.03
N LYS A 78 1.20 15.33 -9.10
CA LYS A 78 0.31 15.64 -7.98
C LYS A 78 -1.12 15.65 -8.49
N HIS A 79 -2.00 14.96 -7.77
CA HIS A 79 -3.42 14.90 -8.08
C HIS A 79 -4.21 15.29 -6.84
N ASP A 80 -4.50 16.60 -6.70
CA ASP A 80 -5.16 17.14 -5.50
C ASP A 80 -6.53 16.49 -5.26
N ARG A 81 -7.31 16.23 -6.32
CA ARG A 81 -8.63 15.56 -6.23
C ARG A 81 -8.56 14.19 -5.55
N PHE A 82 -7.46 13.46 -5.75
CA PHE A 82 -7.31 12.10 -5.21
C PHE A 82 -6.39 12.06 -4.00
N HIS A 83 -5.86 13.21 -3.58
CA HIS A 83 -4.83 13.32 -2.54
C HIS A 83 -3.68 12.33 -2.78
N THR A 84 -3.15 12.34 -4.00
CA THR A 84 -1.99 11.52 -4.37
C THR A 84 -0.85 12.37 -4.90
N ALA A 85 0.37 11.91 -4.67
CA ALA A 85 1.58 12.50 -5.19
C ALA A 85 2.55 11.39 -5.61
N LYS A 86 3.28 11.60 -6.70
CA LYS A 86 4.39 10.75 -7.12
C LYS A 86 5.67 11.52 -6.95
N LEU A 87 6.59 10.96 -6.17
CA LEU A 87 7.92 11.49 -5.97
C LEU A 87 8.95 10.64 -6.72
N ILE A 88 10.04 11.26 -7.14
CA ILE A 88 11.22 10.57 -7.66
C ILE A 88 12.41 10.98 -6.81
N PHE A 89 13.04 10.00 -6.16
CA PHE A 89 14.29 10.17 -5.44
C PHE A 89 15.45 9.76 -6.34
N ASN A 90 16.46 10.62 -6.48
CA ASN A 90 17.72 10.26 -7.12
C ASN A 90 18.73 9.83 -6.03
N VAL A 91 18.91 8.53 -5.87
CA VAL A 91 19.85 7.96 -4.89
C VAL A 91 21.00 7.33 -5.67
N ASN A 92 22.21 7.88 -5.53
CA ASN A 92 23.42 7.38 -6.22
C ASN A 92 23.28 7.26 -7.75
N GLY A 93 22.49 8.13 -8.39
CA GLY A 93 22.22 8.07 -9.84
C GLY A 93 21.05 7.15 -10.23
N LYS A 94 20.47 6.41 -9.29
CA LYS A 94 19.28 5.57 -9.47
C LYS A 94 18.03 6.39 -9.16
N LEU A 95 17.07 6.38 -10.09
CA LEU A 95 15.76 7.00 -9.88
C LEU A 95 14.81 6.00 -9.21
N ILE A 96 14.39 6.31 -7.99
CA ILE A 96 13.48 5.48 -7.20
C ILE A 96 12.13 6.22 -7.12
N PRO A 97 11.06 5.68 -7.75
CA PRO A 97 9.72 6.23 -7.61
C PRO A 97 9.13 5.89 -6.24
N VAL A 98 8.41 6.85 -5.67
CA VAL A 98 7.62 6.67 -4.44
C VAL A 98 6.23 7.24 -4.70
N ASP A 99 5.22 6.38 -4.61
CA ASP A 99 3.82 6.76 -4.76
C ASP A 99 3.20 6.98 -3.37
N LEU A 100 2.63 8.18 -3.18
CA LEU A 100 2.00 8.62 -1.94
C LEU A 100 0.50 8.80 -2.16
N ALA A 101 -0.32 8.25 -1.27
CA ALA A 101 -1.77 8.43 -1.27
C ALA A 101 -2.30 8.72 0.13
N SER A 102 -3.27 9.62 0.28
CA SER A 102 -3.99 9.72 1.55
C SER A 102 -4.89 8.49 1.72
N THR A 103 -5.00 8.00 2.95
CA THR A 103 -6.01 6.99 3.29
C THR A 103 -7.39 7.52 2.96
N ARG A 104 -8.21 6.69 2.32
CA ARG A 104 -9.51 7.12 1.81
C ARG A 104 -10.58 6.06 1.88
N GLU A 105 -11.81 6.53 2.04
CA GLU A 105 -13.01 5.76 1.79
C GLU A 105 -13.49 6.07 0.36
N GLU A 106 -14.01 5.04 -0.31
CA GLU A 106 -14.53 5.14 -1.67
C GLU A 106 -16.04 4.86 -1.65
N THR A 107 -16.81 5.73 -2.30
CA THR A 107 -18.23 5.50 -2.56
C THR A 107 -18.48 5.40 -4.05
N TYR A 108 -19.20 4.35 -4.46
CA TYR A 108 -19.53 4.10 -5.86
C TYR A 108 -20.99 4.49 -6.13
N LYS A 109 -21.23 5.40 -7.09
CA LYS A 109 -22.60 5.81 -7.45
C LYS A 109 -23.39 4.70 -8.15
N HIS A 110 -22.69 3.89 -8.92
CA HIS A 110 -23.18 2.71 -9.61
C HIS A 110 -21.99 1.77 -9.88
N PRO A 111 -22.23 0.47 -10.14
CA PRO A 111 -21.19 -0.50 -10.46
C PRO A 111 -20.22 0.00 -11.54
N ALA A 112 -18.92 -0.24 -11.35
CA ALA A 112 -17.83 0.15 -12.27
C ALA A 112 -17.61 1.66 -12.49
N ALA A 113 -18.34 2.55 -11.78
CA ALA A 113 -18.07 3.98 -11.83
C ALA A 113 -16.72 4.33 -11.16
N LEU A 114 -16.11 5.44 -11.59
CA LEU A 114 -15.03 6.03 -10.80
C LEU A 114 -15.57 6.43 -9.41
N PRO A 115 -14.89 6.08 -8.32
CA PRO A 115 -15.38 6.35 -6.97
C PRO A 115 -15.27 7.83 -6.62
N ASP A 116 -16.20 8.29 -5.79
CA ASP A 116 -15.99 9.50 -5.01
C ASP A 116 -15.10 9.17 -3.80
N VAL A 117 -14.07 9.99 -3.60
CA VAL A 117 -13.02 9.77 -2.62
C VAL A 117 -13.18 10.73 -1.46
N LYS A 118 -13.12 10.22 -0.23
CA LYS A 118 -13.07 11.01 1.00
C LYS A 118 -11.91 10.55 1.87
N VAL A 119 -11.10 11.48 2.36
CA VAL A 119 -10.04 11.19 3.34
C VAL A 119 -10.66 10.51 4.56
N SER A 120 -10.05 9.40 5.00
CA SER A 120 -10.59 8.55 6.07
C SER A 120 -9.48 7.84 6.84
N GLU A 121 -9.84 7.03 7.83
CA GLU A 121 -8.90 6.22 8.63
C GLU A 121 -8.30 5.05 7.82
N LEU A 122 -7.15 4.52 8.27
CA LEU A 122 -6.49 3.38 7.60
C LEU A 122 -7.43 2.18 7.41
N LYS A 123 -8.29 1.87 8.40
CA LYS A 123 -9.24 0.75 8.30
C LYS A 123 -10.18 0.88 7.09
N LYS A 124 -10.65 2.09 6.81
CA LYS A 124 -11.51 2.41 5.67
C LYS A 124 -10.76 2.36 4.34
N ASP A 125 -9.47 2.71 4.34
CA ASP A 125 -8.60 2.53 3.17
C ASP A 125 -8.30 1.07 2.86
N LEU A 126 -8.08 0.26 3.88
CA LEU A 126 -7.75 -1.14 3.69
C LEU A 126 -8.95 -1.94 3.22
N ILE A 127 -10.17 -1.71 3.76
CA ILE A 127 -11.36 -2.50 3.39
C ILE A 127 -11.83 -2.28 1.95
N ARG A 128 -11.53 -1.12 1.34
CA ARG A 128 -11.89 -0.86 -0.06
C ARG A 128 -11.00 -1.59 -1.07
N ARG A 129 -9.95 -2.27 -0.64
CA ARG A 129 -9.01 -2.99 -1.52
C ARG A 129 -9.65 -4.28 -2.05
N ASP A 130 -8.94 -4.93 -2.97
CA ASP A 130 -9.46 -6.09 -3.69
C ASP A 130 -9.48 -7.36 -2.83
N PHE A 131 -8.34 -7.71 -2.22
CA PHE A 131 -8.15 -8.96 -1.49
C PHE A 131 -7.48 -8.75 -0.13
N THR A 132 -7.75 -9.65 0.82
CA THR A 132 -7.17 -9.65 2.18
C THR A 132 -5.65 -9.56 2.16
N ILE A 133 -5.00 -10.33 1.29
CA ILE A 133 -3.54 -10.35 1.12
C ILE A 133 -2.94 -9.03 0.61
N ASN A 134 -3.76 -8.18 -0.02
CA ASN A 134 -3.38 -6.85 -0.51
C ASN A 134 -3.86 -5.73 0.44
N ALA A 135 -4.58 -6.08 1.50
CA ALA A 135 -5.10 -5.18 2.53
C ALA A 135 -4.23 -5.19 3.80
N LEU A 136 -2.93 -5.43 3.62
CA LEU A 136 -1.91 -5.36 4.65
C LEU A 136 -1.21 -4.00 4.58
N ALA A 137 -0.92 -3.44 5.75
CA ALA A 137 -0.14 -2.22 5.90
C ALA A 137 1.05 -2.48 6.83
N VAL A 138 2.16 -1.79 6.58
CA VAL A 138 3.39 -1.93 7.38
C VAL A 138 3.80 -0.55 7.85
N SER A 139 3.88 -0.33 9.16
CA SER A 139 4.22 0.98 9.71
C SER A 139 5.63 1.39 9.31
N LEU A 140 5.77 2.63 8.85
CA LEU A 140 7.06 3.27 8.60
C LEU A 140 7.50 4.17 9.75
N LEU A 141 6.69 4.36 10.79
CA LEU A 141 7.07 5.25 11.88
C LEU A 141 8.21 4.67 12.72
N PRO A 142 9.16 5.48 13.21
CA PRO A 142 10.33 4.99 13.96
C PRO A 142 9.97 4.14 15.17
N ASP A 143 8.93 4.52 15.91
CA ASP A 143 8.52 3.86 17.16
C ASP A 143 8.01 2.42 16.95
N ASN A 144 7.49 2.12 15.76
CA ASN A 144 6.93 0.80 15.43
C ASN A 144 7.27 0.37 14.00
N PHE A 145 8.46 0.74 13.52
CA PHE A 145 8.88 0.46 12.16
C PHE A 145 8.86 -1.04 11.87
N GLY A 146 8.18 -1.41 10.78
CA GLY A 146 8.01 -2.81 10.38
C GLY A 146 6.90 -3.55 11.14
N GLU A 147 6.06 -2.88 11.93
CA GLU A 147 4.86 -3.51 12.47
C GLU A 147 3.82 -3.71 11.36
N VAL A 148 3.27 -4.92 11.24
CA VAL A 148 2.20 -5.23 10.26
C VAL A 148 0.84 -4.96 10.88
N VAL A 149 0.06 -4.13 10.21
CA VAL A 149 -1.36 -3.92 10.49
C VAL A 149 -2.16 -4.84 9.57
N ASP A 150 -2.76 -5.87 10.17
CA ASP A 150 -3.68 -6.80 9.52
C ASP A 150 -5.05 -6.76 10.20
N LEU A 151 -6.03 -6.13 9.55
CA LEU A 151 -7.38 -5.97 10.07
C LEU A 151 -8.37 -7.00 9.50
N PHE A 152 -7.95 -7.79 8.49
CA PHE A 152 -8.85 -8.62 7.69
C PHE A 152 -8.36 -10.07 7.51
N GLY A 153 -7.29 -10.46 8.20
CA GLY A 153 -6.76 -11.82 8.17
C GLY A 153 -5.85 -12.12 6.98
N GLY A 154 -5.29 -11.09 6.34
CA GLY A 154 -4.41 -11.24 5.17
C GLY A 154 -3.16 -12.07 5.46
N LEU A 155 -2.61 -12.04 6.69
CA LEU A 155 -1.47 -12.88 7.06
C LEU A 155 -1.82 -14.36 7.10
N ASN A 156 -3.03 -14.70 7.57
CA ASN A 156 -3.52 -16.07 7.58
C ASN A 156 -3.81 -16.55 6.15
N ASP A 157 -4.40 -15.71 5.31
CA ASP A 157 -4.68 -16.05 3.92
C ASP A 157 -3.40 -16.20 3.09
N LEU A 158 -2.36 -15.41 3.37
CA LEU A 158 -1.03 -15.62 2.80
C LEU A 158 -0.45 -16.98 3.19
N LYS A 159 -0.56 -17.36 4.47
CA LYS A 159 -0.08 -18.66 4.96
C LYS A 159 -0.84 -19.83 4.33
N ASN A 160 -2.15 -19.69 4.16
CA ASN A 160 -3.02 -20.73 3.61
C ASN A 160 -3.13 -20.68 2.07
N LYS A 161 -2.37 -19.79 1.42
CA LYS A 161 -2.38 -19.58 -0.03
C LYS A 161 -3.78 -19.31 -0.60
N LYS A 162 -4.53 -18.39 0.02
CA LYS A 162 -5.91 -18.04 -0.39
C LYS A 162 -6.04 -16.62 -0.95
N ILE A 163 -6.78 -16.49 -2.05
CA ILE A 163 -7.29 -15.23 -2.57
C ILE A 163 -8.71 -15.04 -2.06
N LYS A 164 -8.91 -14.02 -1.22
CA LYS A 164 -10.18 -13.75 -0.54
C LYS A 164 -10.55 -12.28 -0.62
N ILE A 165 -11.80 -11.98 -0.99
CA ILE A 165 -12.32 -10.60 -1.03
C ILE A 165 -12.59 -10.04 0.38
N LEU A 166 -12.65 -8.72 0.49
CA LEU A 166 -12.87 -8.01 1.77
C LEU A 166 -14.35 -7.82 2.14
N HIS A 167 -15.24 -7.83 1.15
CA HIS A 167 -16.68 -7.65 1.36
C HIS A 167 -17.48 -8.21 0.16
N ASP A 168 -18.74 -8.60 0.40
CA ASP A 168 -19.58 -9.29 -0.58
C ASP A 168 -19.88 -8.45 -1.85
N LYS A 169 -19.77 -7.11 -1.75
CA LYS A 169 -19.93 -6.19 -2.88
C LYS A 169 -18.66 -5.96 -3.70
N SER A 170 -17.54 -6.62 -3.37
CA SER A 170 -16.23 -6.33 -3.98
C SER A 170 -16.24 -6.36 -5.51
N PHE A 171 -16.83 -7.40 -6.10
CA PHE A 171 -16.93 -7.53 -7.56
C PHE A 171 -18.02 -6.65 -8.19
N ILE A 172 -19.03 -6.25 -7.42
CA ILE A 172 -20.06 -5.31 -7.90
C ILE A 172 -19.49 -3.90 -7.98
N ASP A 173 -18.73 -3.50 -6.95
CA ASP A 173 -18.10 -2.18 -6.90
C ASP A 173 -17.05 -2.05 -8.03
N ASP A 174 -16.24 -3.09 -8.23
CA ASP A 174 -15.23 -3.15 -9.28
C ASP A 174 -15.12 -4.55 -9.92
N PRO A 175 -15.80 -4.79 -11.05
CA PRO A 175 -15.76 -6.08 -11.76
C PRO A 175 -14.37 -6.48 -12.25
N THR A 176 -13.43 -5.53 -12.38
CA THR A 176 -12.06 -5.85 -12.81
C THR A 176 -11.33 -6.73 -11.79
N ARG A 177 -11.80 -6.75 -10.54
CA ARG A 177 -11.29 -7.61 -9.48
C ARG A 177 -11.45 -9.10 -9.79
N MET A 178 -12.43 -9.52 -10.60
CA MET A 178 -12.54 -10.91 -11.04
C MET A 178 -11.31 -11.34 -11.85
N ILE A 179 -10.90 -10.51 -12.83
CA ILE A 179 -9.70 -10.75 -13.64
C ILE A 179 -8.44 -10.70 -12.76
N ARG A 180 -8.39 -9.76 -11.81
CA ARG A 180 -7.28 -9.66 -10.86
C ARG A 180 -7.19 -10.89 -9.94
N ALA A 181 -8.31 -11.47 -9.52
CA ALA A 181 -8.35 -12.66 -8.68
C ALA A 181 -7.66 -13.83 -9.37
N VAL A 182 -8.07 -14.12 -10.62
CA VAL A 182 -7.44 -15.16 -11.45
C VAL A 182 -5.96 -14.84 -11.66
N ARG A 183 -5.62 -13.60 -11.99
CA ARG A 183 -4.21 -13.20 -12.20
C ARG A 183 -3.36 -13.42 -10.95
N PHE A 184 -3.86 -13.11 -9.75
CA PHE A 184 -3.11 -13.31 -8.51
C PHE A 184 -3.06 -14.78 -8.10
N ALA A 185 -4.13 -15.55 -8.31
CA ALA A 185 -4.14 -16.99 -8.10
C ALA A 185 -3.03 -17.66 -8.92
N GLU A 186 -2.97 -17.37 -10.23
CA GLU A 186 -1.93 -17.91 -11.13
C GLU A 186 -0.53 -17.39 -10.77
N LYS A 187 -0.38 -16.08 -10.52
CA LYS A 187 0.94 -15.47 -10.24
C LYS A 187 1.55 -16.00 -8.93
N LEU A 188 0.72 -16.20 -7.91
CA LEU A 188 1.18 -16.54 -6.56
C LEU A 188 1.09 -18.04 -6.24
N ASP A 189 0.49 -18.85 -7.14
CA ASP A 189 0.17 -20.27 -6.90
C ASP A 189 -0.76 -20.42 -5.67
N PHE A 190 -1.86 -19.66 -5.69
CA PHE A 190 -2.87 -19.56 -4.62
C PHE A 190 -4.23 -20.02 -5.14
N ASP A 191 -5.07 -20.56 -4.25
CA ASP A 191 -6.46 -20.87 -4.58
C ASP A 191 -7.38 -19.68 -4.29
N ILE A 192 -8.44 -19.53 -5.08
CA ILE A 192 -9.54 -18.62 -4.73
C ILE A 192 -10.42 -19.28 -3.65
N GLU A 193 -10.77 -18.54 -2.59
CA GLU A 193 -11.69 -19.04 -1.56
C GLU A 193 -13.06 -19.36 -2.17
N GLU A 194 -13.69 -20.47 -1.75
CA GLU A 194 -15.01 -20.91 -2.25
C GLU A 194 -16.08 -19.79 -2.22
N LYS A 195 -16.19 -19.04 -1.13
CA LYS A 195 -17.13 -17.91 -1.05
C LYS A 195 -16.79 -16.83 -2.08
N THR A 196 -15.51 -16.56 -2.28
CA THR A 196 -15.04 -15.59 -3.29
C THR A 196 -15.32 -16.10 -4.69
N GLN A 197 -15.24 -17.40 -4.95
CA GLN A 197 -15.54 -18.00 -6.25
C GLN A 197 -17.04 -17.99 -6.61
N ASN A 198 -17.91 -18.01 -5.59
CA ASN A 198 -19.36 -18.09 -5.74
C ASN A 198 -20.08 -16.72 -5.87
N LEU A 199 -19.33 -15.61 -5.93
CA LEU A 199 -19.84 -14.24 -6.05
C LEU A 199 -19.65 -13.68 -7.46
#